data_AF-A0A9P7MMS2-F1
#
_entry.id   AF-A0A9P7MMS2-F1
#
_cell.length_a   1.000
_cell.length_b   1.000
_cell.length_c   1.000
_cell.angle_alpha   90.00
_cell.angle_beta   90.00
_cell.angle_gamma   90.00
#
_symmetry.space_group_name_H-M   'P 1'
#
loop_
_entity.id
_entity.type
_entity.pdbx_description
1 polymer ?
#
loop_
_entity_poly.entity_id
_entity_poly.type
_entity_poly.pdbx_seq_one_letter_code
_entity_poly.pdbx_strand_id
1 'polypeptide(L)'
;MILARPRREQTRGGDRGRVKSSTSTATGVVTQVIRHKIRLPSYPALAESDSSIQEAQKAEVEMASTTVQFGGKRKTSLSTAPDLAVDDPQSHKKMKQAVAPVHSRCSSRSRSSLQNLPLELLEIVFLYSANLALPRSCPSLGAKLSSKTTRLRFFIIGFHDTWDQYFGVSKSQASLMRMSDMKKWPNADISLQSDLLSMPWVDIDFILEAQQAWADKYSRGRCYRHYEKPELILQYLYEENEHVRDRYMQHVRQHEEKTWKFDARACFEADYERAVQIPPTPEPFVASGLLGLPDAHPFVRPPVDLITGPWDEEKKRRLFWFVRAGIDVEYDDEDFSEVMLACLDAAVISPEKPDPLIINCLIGDWILNCPVFHHSRDALAKLCTRIDRGVDTQDMRDFLRYMIRHMDNKLEFWMHYESEDEDYVPIGLRGPDWE
;
A
#
# COMPACT_ATOMS: atom_id res chain seq x y z
N MET A 1 5.11 -60.43 17.55
CA MET A 1 6.03 -60.82 18.64
C MET A 1 6.80 -62.07 18.23
N ILE A 2 7.79 -61.95 17.34
CA ILE A 2 8.68 -63.03 16.84
C ILE A 2 9.94 -62.36 16.24
N LEU A 3 11.12 -62.73 16.79
CA LEU A 3 12.49 -62.84 16.21
C LEU A 3 13.16 -61.60 15.57
N ALA A 4 14.49 -61.40 15.54
CA ALA A 4 15.69 -61.91 16.21
C ALA A 4 16.88 -61.04 15.72
N ARG A 5 17.94 -60.94 16.53
CA ARG A 5 19.30 -60.36 16.30
C ARG A 5 20.09 -61.03 15.13
N PRO A 6 21.41 -60.79 14.89
CA PRO A 6 22.35 -59.63 15.02
C PRO A 6 23.34 -59.50 13.82
N ARG A 7 24.29 -58.54 13.82
CA ARG A 7 25.75 -58.83 13.63
C ARG A 7 26.67 -57.61 13.85
N ARG A 8 27.68 -57.79 14.70
CA ARG A 8 28.95 -57.05 14.73
C ARG A 8 29.94 -57.79 13.83
N GLU A 9 30.82 -57.06 13.15
CA GLU A 9 32.14 -57.58 12.77
C GLU A 9 33.17 -56.45 12.78
N GLN A 10 34.37 -56.82 13.22
CA GLN A 10 35.46 -55.95 13.65
C GLN A 10 36.69 -56.27 12.79
N THR A 11 37.45 -55.21 12.50
CA THR A 11 38.94 -55.16 12.42
C THR A 11 39.73 -55.55 11.17
N ARG A 12 40.85 -54.79 11.07
CA ARG A 12 42.15 -54.98 10.39
C ARG A 12 42.24 -54.50 8.93
N GLY A 13 43.24 -53.74 8.50
CA GLY A 13 44.48 -53.25 9.13
C GLY A 13 45.60 -53.12 8.08
N GLY A 14 46.48 -52.11 8.24
CA GLY A 14 47.75 -51.94 7.50
C GLY A 14 47.63 -51.18 6.16
N ASP A 15 48.58 -50.36 5.71
CA ASP A 15 49.99 -50.25 6.06
C ASP A 15 50.60 -48.89 5.58
N ARG A 16 51.77 -48.59 6.15
CA ARG A 16 52.82 -47.56 5.89
C ARG A 16 52.83 -46.94 4.48
N GLY A 17 53.23 -45.69 4.24
CA GLY A 17 54.13 -44.75 4.93
C GLY A 17 54.90 -43.95 3.86
N ARG A 18 55.57 -42.86 4.26
CA ARG A 18 56.84 -42.29 3.72
C ARG A 18 56.84 -40.76 3.66
N VAL A 19 57.53 -40.18 4.62
CA VAL A 19 58.04 -38.80 4.63
C VAL A 19 59.24 -38.71 3.67
N LYS A 20 59.26 -37.68 2.82
CA LYS A 20 60.49 -37.06 2.30
C LYS A 20 60.28 -35.55 2.17
N SER A 21 61.09 -34.83 2.94
CA SER A 21 61.46 -33.43 2.78
C SER A 21 62.16 -33.18 1.45
N SER A 22 61.94 -32.02 0.82
CA SER A 22 63.00 -31.03 0.54
C SER A 22 62.57 -29.92 -0.44
N THR A 23 63.12 -28.73 -0.17
CA THR A 23 63.55 -27.65 -1.11
C THR A 23 62.53 -26.73 -1.78
N SER A 24 62.42 -25.54 -1.15
CA SER A 24 62.58 -24.21 -1.74
C SER A 24 63.07 -24.15 -3.20
N THR A 25 62.31 -23.49 -4.07
CA THR A 25 62.85 -22.60 -5.09
C THR A 25 61.83 -21.52 -5.46
N ALA A 26 62.28 -20.27 -5.42
CA ALA A 26 61.55 -19.08 -5.81
C ALA A 26 61.25 -19.06 -7.32
N THR A 27 60.05 -18.63 -7.70
CA THR A 27 59.80 -18.11 -9.06
C THR A 27 58.69 -17.07 -9.00
N GLY A 28 58.93 -15.95 -9.68
CA GLY A 28 58.22 -14.68 -9.51
C GLY A 28 56.76 -14.68 -9.93
N VAL A 29 56.01 -13.84 -9.22
CA VAL A 29 54.63 -13.47 -9.53
C VAL A 29 54.66 -12.49 -10.71
N VAL A 30 54.20 -12.94 -11.89
CA VAL A 30 53.84 -12.06 -13.00
C VAL A 30 52.38 -11.68 -12.81
N THR A 31 52.15 -10.44 -12.39
CA THR A 31 50.82 -9.83 -12.31
C THR A 31 50.32 -9.55 -13.73
N GLN A 32 49.50 -10.44 -14.29
CA GLN A 32 48.72 -10.12 -15.49
C GLN A 32 47.51 -9.28 -15.09
N VAL A 33 47.61 -7.99 -15.35
CA VAL A 33 46.49 -7.04 -15.31
C VAL A 33 45.59 -7.32 -16.52
N ILE A 34 44.46 -7.99 -16.30
CA ILE A 34 43.39 -8.07 -17.30
C ILE A 34 42.61 -6.75 -17.26
N ARG A 35 42.98 -5.81 -18.14
CA ARG A 35 42.16 -4.64 -18.47
C ARG A 35 41.00 -5.09 -19.37
N HIS A 36 39.83 -5.35 -18.79
CA HIS A 36 38.59 -5.37 -19.56
C HIS A 36 38.20 -3.94 -19.95
N LYS A 37 38.46 -3.61 -21.21
CA LYS A 37 38.06 -2.36 -21.87
C LYS A 37 36.57 -2.47 -22.23
N ILE A 38 35.70 -2.04 -21.32
CA ILE A 38 34.26 -1.89 -21.62
C ILE A 38 34.13 -0.67 -22.53
N ARG A 39 33.75 -0.93 -23.78
CA ARG A 39 33.47 0.08 -24.80
C ARG A 39 32.01 0.48 -24.64
N LEU A 40 31.76 1.63 -24.01
CA LEU A 40 30.43 2.23 -23.97
C LEU A 40 30.01 2.67 -25.39
N PRO A 41 28.77 2.40 -25.83
CA PRO A 41 28.27 2.90 -27.09
C PRO A 41 28.01 4.42 -26.99
N SER A 42 28.64 5.16 -27.89
CA SER A 42 28.40 6.59 -28.13
C SER A 42 27.04 6.77 -28.82
N TYR A 43 26.12 7.46 -28.16
CA TYR A 43 24.88 7.93 -28.78
C TYR A 43 25.08 9.32 -29.42
N PRO A 44 24.46 9.58 -30.58
CA PRO A 44 24.58 10.87 -31.27
C PRO A 44 23.77 11.95 -30.57
N ALA A 45 24.36 13.15 -30.51
CA ALA A 45 23.75 14.38 -30.04
C ALA A 45 22.51 14.73 -30.89
N LEU A 46 21.37 14.95 -30.24
CA LEU A 46 20.18 15.55 -30.85
C LEU A 46 20.13 17.02 -30.49
N ALA A 47 20.19 17.84 -31.53
CA ALA A 47 20.02 19.28 -31.50
C ALA A 47 18.53 19.66 -31.49
N GLU A 48 18.21 20.60 -30.62
CA GLU A 48 17.26 21.73 -30.74
C GLU A 48 15.97 21.56 -31.57
N SER A 49 14.82 21.70 -30.90
CA SER A 49 13.63 22.35 -31.45
C SER A 49 12.70 22.85 -30.34
N ASP A 50 13.03 23.99 -29.75
CA ASP A 50 12.14 24.78 -28.88
C ASP A 50 11.45 25.86 -29.72
N SER A 51 10.19 25.65 -30.13
CA SER A 51 9.39 26.70 -30.80
C SER A 51 7.89 26.34 -30.97
N SER A 52 7.23 25.63 -30.05
CA SER A 52 5.79 25.33 -30.29
C SER A 52 4.86 25.27 -29.08
N ILE A 53 5.30 25.60 -27.87
CA ILE A 53 4.48 25.37 -26.65
C ILE A 53 3.91 26.66 -26.02
N GLN A 54 4.21 27.85 -26.55
CA GLN A 54 3.69 29.12 -25.96
C GLN A 54 2.30 29.57 -26.45
N GLU A 55 1.66 28.89 -27.42
CA GLU A 55 0.33 29.31 -27.92
C GLU A 55 -0.86 28.54 -27.33
N ALA A 56 -0.64 27.46 -26.58
CA ALA A 56 -1.73 26.63 -26.05
C ALA A 56 -2.24 27.04 -24.65
N GLN A 57 -1.51 27.88 -23.91
CA GLN A 57 -1.86 28.23 -22.51
C GLN A 57 -2.66 29.53 -22.35
N LYS A 58 -3.06 30.19 -23.44
CA LYS A 58 -3.81 31.46 -23.39
C LYS A 58 -5.33 31.31 -23.60
N ALA A 59 -5.83 30.10 -23.84
CA ALA A 59 -7.23 29.87 -24.23
C ALA A 59 -8.12 29.21 -23.14
N GLU A 60 -7.62 28.98 -21.92
CA GLU A 60 -8.33 28.17 -20.90
C GLU A 60 -8.72 28.93 -19.63
N VAL A 61 -8.62 30.27 -19.61
CA VAL A 61 -8.94 31.10 -18.41
C VAL A 61 -10.26 31.86 -18.54
N GLU A 62 -11.03 31.68 -19.62
CA GLU A 62 -12.28 32.41 -19.81
C GLU A 62 -13.38 31.45 -20.28
N MET A 63 -14.03 30.74 -19.33
CA MET A 63 -15.45 30.32 -19.38
C MET A 63 -15.75 29.30 -18.27
N ALA A 64 -16.42 29.77 -17.20
CA ALA A 64 -17.61 29.14 -16.59
C ALA A 64 -17.73 29.49 -15.10
N SER A 65 -18.40 30.60 -14.81
CA SER A 65 -19.13 30.78 -13.55
C SER A 65 -20.59 31.03 -13.90
N THR A 66 -21.47 30.09 -13.57
CA THR A 66 -22.92 30.31 -13.60
C THR A 66 -23.53 29.65 -12.38
N THR A 67 -23.79 30.49 -11.38
CA THR A 67 -24.48 30.16 -10.13
C THR A 67 -25.97 29.98 -10.41
N VAL A 68 -26.53 28.79 -10.14
CA VAL A 68 -27.97 28.52 -10.18
C VAL A 68 -28.46 28.31 -8.75
N GLN A 69 -29.27 29.23 -8.26
CA GLN A 69 -30.02 29.09 -7.00
C GLN A 69 -31.24 28.20 -7.21
N PHE A 70 -31.44 27.20 -6.34
CA PHE A 70 -32.72 26.51 -6.19
C PHE A 70 -33.22 26.62 -4.75
N GLY A 71 -34.26 27.44 -4.57
CA GLY A 71 -35.12 27.43 -3.40
C GLY A 71 -36.27 26.43 -3.58
N GLY A 72 -36.57 25.66 -2.53
CA GLY A 72 -37.68 24.70 -2.57
C GLY A 72 -38.00 24.08 -1.21
N LYS A 73 -38.64 24.86 -0.33
CA LYS A 73 -39.25 24.39 0.92
C LYS A 73 -40.44 23.49 0.59
N ARG A 74 -40.50 22.25 1.11
CA ARG A 74 -41.75 21.49 1.27
C ARG A 74 -41.90 21.03 2.72
N LYS A 75 -42.96 21.55 3.35
CA LYS A 75 -43.53 21.09 4.62
C LYS A 75 -44.45 19.90 4.32
N THR A 76 -44.26 18.79 5.01
CA THR A 76 -45.16 17.64 4.99
C THR A 76 -45.99 17.66 6.27
N SER A 77 -47.29 17.91 6.14
CA SER A 77 -48.26 17.80 7.22
C SER A 77 -48.98 16.45 7.16
N LEU A 78 -48.95 15.73 8.28
CA LEU A 78 -49.84 14.61 8.60
C LEU A 78 -51.29 15.09 8.68
N SER A 79 -52.22 14.27 8.18
CA SER A 79 -53.64 14.42 8.48
C SER A 79 -54.26 13.06 8.81
N THR A 80 -54.77 13.01 10.03
CA THR A 80 -55.50 11.92 10.69
C THR A 80 -56.99 12.09 10.35
N ALA A 81 -57.67 10.99 10.01
CA ALA A 81 -59.14 10.93 9.93
C ALA A 81 -59.76 11.07 11.34
N PRO A 82 -61.05 11.44 11.51
CA PRO A 82 -62.10 10.44 11.33
C PRO A 82 -63.46 10.97 10.82
N ASP A 83 -64.19 10.04 10.18
CA ASP A 83 -65.60 9.68 10.42
C ASP A 83 -66.69 10.78 10.35
N LEU A 84 -67.69 10.56 9.47
CA LEU A 84 -69.12 10.59 9.82
C LEU A 84 -69.98 10.18 8.61
N ALA A 85 -71.00 9.39 8.93
CA ALA A 85 -71.95 8.69 8.08
C ALA A 85 -72.86 9.58 7.19
N VAL A 86 -73.56 8.94 6.23
CA VAL A 86 -75.04 8.88 6.14
C VAL A 86 -75.45 8.23 4.79
N ASP A 87 -76.44 7.35 4.89
CA ASP A 87 -77.15 6.61 3.83
C ASP A 87 -77.75 7.45 2.69
N ASP A 88 -77.92 6.86 1.49
CA ASP A 88 -79.23 6.41 0.92
C ASP A 88 -79.11 6.12 -0.61
N PRO A 89 -79.96 5.25 -1.21
CA PRO A 89 -79.77 4.66 -2.53
C PRO A 89 -80.65 5.29 -3.63
N GLN A 90 -80.41 4.82 -4.87
CA GLN A 90 -81.32 4.71 -6.02
C GLN A 90 -80.86 5.39 -7.31
N SER A 91 -80.73 4.55 -8.35
CA SER A 91 -81.06 4.76 -9.76
C SER A 91 -80.43 5.98 -10.46
N HIS A 92 -79.78 5.83 -11.62
CA HIS A 92 -80.46 5.53 -12.87
C HIS A 92 -79.48 5.00 -13.93
N LYS A 93 -79.98 4.03 -14.70
CA LYS A 93 -79.44 3.58 -15.98
C LYS A 93 -79.22 4.77 -16.94
N LYS A 94 -78.01 4.94 -17.48
CA LYS A 94 -77.81 5.45 -18.83
C LYS A 94 -76.70 4.69 -19.55
N MET A 95 -77.12 3.92 -20.55
CA MET A 95 -76.29 3.37 -21.61
C MET A 95 -75.42 4.46 -22.21
N LYS A 96 -74.10 4.32 -22.13
CA LYS A 96 -73.16 4.99 -23.01
C LYS A 96 -72.33 3.93 -23.74
N GLN A 97 -72.81 3.66 -24.94
CA GLN A 97 -72.14 3.17 -26.13
C GLN A 97 -70.61 3.07 -25.99
N ALA A 98 -70.11 1.85 -25.83
CA ALA A 98 -68.69 1.53 -25.86
C ALA A 98 -68.20 1.65 -27.30
N VAL A 99 -67.58 2.78 -27.64
CA VAL A 99 -66.70 2.87 -28.81
C VAL A 99 -65.48 2.03 -28.46
N ALA A 100 -65.24 1.00 -29.27
CA ALA A 100 -64.16 0.05 -29.10
C ALA A 100 -62.83 0.79 -28.82
N PRO A 101 -62.16 0.51 -27.69
CA PRO A 101 -60.83 1.02 -27.47
C PRO A 101 -59.99 0.32 -28.53
N VAL A 102 -59.55 1.08 -29.54
CA VAL A 102 -58.46 0.68 -30.42
C VAL A 102 -57.30 0.39 -29.49
N HIS A 103 -57.14 -0.89 -29.17
CA HIS A 103 -56.04 -1.40 -28.38
C HIS A 103 -54.78 -0.90 -29.04
N SER A 104 -54.19 0.16 -28.47
CA SER A 104 -52.78 0.43 -28.56
C SER A 104 -52.08 -0.78 -27.98
N ARG A 105 -51.95 -1.82 -28.82
CA ARG A 105 -50.91 -2.84 -28.73
C ARG A 105 -49.58 -2.14 -28.99
N CYS A 106 -49.26 -1.11 -28.21
CA CYS A 106 -47.91 -0.92 -27.73
C CYS A 106 -47.67 -2.12 -26.83
N SER A 107 -47.43 -3.27 -27.46
CA SER A 107 -46.60 -4.32 -26.89
C SER A 107 -45.42 -3.57 -26.33
N SER A 108 -45.40 -3.43 -25.01
CA SER A 108 -44.24 -3.09 -24.25
C SER A 108 -43.20 -4.13 -24.67
N ARG A 109 -42.45 -3.81 -25.72
CA ARG A 109 -41.23 -4.52 -26.10
C ARG A 109 -40.37 -4.32 -24.88
N SER A 110 -40.48 -5.27 -23.96
CA SER A 110 -39.69 -5.40 -22.76
C SER A 110 -38.26 -5.23 -23.24
N ARG A 111 -37.69 -4.05 -23.01
CA ARG A 111 -36.28 -3.82 -23.29
C ARG A 111 -35.59 -4.88 -22.47
N SER A 112 -34.78 -5.71 -23.12
CA SER A 112 -33.99 -6.73 -22.44
C SER A 112 -33.23 -6.05 -21.31
N SER A 113 -33.74 -6.19 -20.08
CA SER A 113 -33.11 -5.60 -18.91
C SER A 113 -31.75 -6.26 -18.77
N LEU A 114 -30.72 -5.47 -18.46
CA LEU A 114 -29.38 -5.98 -18.21
C LEU A 114 -29.41 -7.15 -17.19
N GLN A 115 -30.35 -7.10 -16.24
CA GLN A 115 -30.59 -8.13 -15.23
C GLN A 115 -30.91 -9.52 -15.78
N ASN A 116 -31.42 -9.61 -17.01
CA ASN A 116 -31.82 -10.86 -17.66
C ASN A 116 -30.67 -11.51 -18.44
N LEU A 117 -29.50 -10.86 -18.52
CA LEU A 117 -28.34 -11.47 -19.15
C LEU A 117 -27.82 -12.67 -18.32
N PRO A 118 -27.25 -13.69 -18.98
CA PRO A 118 -26.42 -14.70 -18.34
C PRO A 118 -25.30 -14.07 -17.50
N LEU A 119 -24.89 -14.76 -16.44
CA LEU A 119 -23.89 -14.27 -15.49
C LEU A 119 -22.57 -13.92 -16.19
N GLU A 120 -22.15 -14.74 -17.14
CA GLU A 120 -20.89 -14.58 -17.87
C GLU A 120 -20.86 -13.27 -18.65
N LEU A 121 -21.98 -12.90 -19.28
CA LEU A 121 -22.09 -11.62 -19.99
C LEU A 121 -22.13 -10.44 -19.03
N LEU A 122 -22.79 -10.59 -17.88
CA LEU A 122 -22.78 -9.57 -16.83
C LEU A 122 -21.36 -9.35 -16.30
N GLU A 123 -20.60 -10.41 -16.05
CA GLU A 123 -19.20 -10.32 -15.62
C GLU A 123 -18.35 -9.63 -16.68
N ILE A 124 -18.47 -9.99 -17.96
CA ILE A 124 -17.72 -9.34 -19.04
C ILE A 124 -18.04 -7.84 -19.11
N VAL A 125 -19.32 -7.47 -19.08
CA VAL A 125 -19.74 -6.05 -19.08
C VAL A 125 -19.16 -5.33 -17.87
N PHE A 126 -19.25 -5.93 -16.68
CA PHE A 126 -18.73 -5.34 -15.45
C PHE A 126 -17.21 -5.13 -15.52
N LEU A 127 -16.46 -6.18 -15.83
CA LEU A 127 -14.99 -6.15 -15.91
C LEU A 127 -14.49 -5.19 -16.99
N TYR A 128 -15.15 -5.12 -18.14
CA TYR A 128 -14.79 -4.20 -19.21
C TYR A 128 -15.12 -2.74 -18.88
N SER A 129 -16.25 -2.50 -18.22
CA SER A 129 -16.64 -1.13 -17.83
C SER A 129 -15.81 -0.57 -16.68
N ALA A 130 -15.18 -1.46 -15.92
CA ALA A 130 -14.51 -1.21 -14.65
C ALA A 130 -15.27 -0.31 -13.66
N ASN A 131 -16.61 -0.29 -13.74
CA ASN A 131 -17.42 0.68 -13.03
C ASN A 131 -18.10 0.06 -11.80
N LEU A 132 -17.64 0.45 -10.61
CA LEU A 132 -18.19 0.04 -9.32
C LEU A 132 -19.65 0.47 -9.09
N ALA A 133 -20.15 1.47 -9.83
CA ALA A 133 -21.55 1.87 -9.77
C ALA A 133 -22.48 0.81 -10.39
N LEU A 134 -21.99 -0.05 -11.29
CA LEU A 134 -22.81 -1.06 -11.96
C LEU A 134 -23.44 -2.07 -10.97
N PRO A 135 -22.67 -2.79 -10.12
CA PRO A 135 -23.26 -3.68 -9.12
C PRO A 135 -24.09 -2.93 -8.07
N ARG A 136 -23.81 -1.64 -7.83
CA ARG A 136 -24.58 -0.79 -6.89
C ARG A 136 -25.90 -0.30 -7.45
N SER A 137 -26.02 -0.19 -8.78
CA SER A 137 -27.22 0.33 -9.45
C SER A 137 -28.46 -0.55 -9.25
N CYS A 138 -28.29 -1.84 -8.96
CA CYS A 138 -29.39 -2.77 -8.76
C CYS A 138 -28.98 -3.93 -7.84
N PRO A 139 -29.72 -4.22 -6.75
CA PRO A 139 -29.40 -5.31 -5.83
C PRO A 139 -29.27 -6.68 -6.50
N SER A 140 -30.09 -6.98 -7.52
CA SER A 140 -30.03 -8.26 -8.23
C SER A 140 -28.77 -8.40 -9.09
N LEU A 141 -28.29 -7.29 -9.70
CA LEU A 141 -27.00 -7.25 -10.40
C LEU A 141 -25.85 -7.38 -9.41
N GLY A 142 -25.91 -6.62 -8.32
CA GLY A 142 -24.93 -6.70 -7.24
C GLY A 142 -24.77 -8.13 -6.74
N ALA A 143 -25.87 -8.82 -6.42
CA ALA A 143 -25.85 -10.21 -5.96
C ALA A 143 -25.20 -11.16 -6.97
N LYS A 144 -25.54 -11.03 -8.27
CA LYS A 144 -24.93 -11.84 -9.34
C LYS A 144 -23.43 -11.60 -9.48
N LEU A 145 -22.98 -10.35 -9.36
CA LEU A 145 -21.58 -9.94 -9.53
C LEU A 145 -20.75 -10.02 -8.24
N SER A 146 -21.36 -10.35 -7.11
CA SER A 146 -20.68 -10.42 -5.79
C SER A 146 -19.86 -11.69 -5.58
N SER A 147 -19.78 -12.58 -6.57
CA SER A 147 -18.96 -13.78 -6.45
C SER A 147 -17.51 -13.41 -6.14
N LYS A 148 -16.84 -14.22 -5.32
CA LYS A 148 -15.43 -13.99 -4.95
C LYS A 148 -14.54 -13.94 -6.20
N THR A 149 -14.78 -14.84 -7.16
CA THR A 149 -14.06 -14.90 -8.43
C THR A 149 -14.22 -13.63 -9.26
N THR A 150 -15.43 -13.07 -9.35
CA THR A 150 -15.69 -11.83 -10.08
C THR A 150 -14.95 -10.66 -9.44
N ARG A 151 -15.04 -10.54 -8.10
CA ARG A 151 -14.33 -9.50 -7.34
C ARG A 151 -12.81 -9.63 -7.48
N LEU A 152 -12.27 -10.84 -7.39
CA LEU A 152 -10.84 -11.11 -7.54
C LEU A 152 -10.35 -10.68 -8.92
N ARG A 153 -11.06 -11.07 -9.99
CA ARG A 153 -10.74 -10.64 -11.36
C ARG A 153 -10.81 -9.13 -11.51
N PHE A 154 -11.82 -8.50 -10.92
CA PHE A 154 -12.00 -7.06 -10.99
C PHE A 154 -10.86 -6.31 -10.28
N PHE A 155 -10.45 -6.77 -9.10
CA PHE A 155 -9.31 -6.23 -8.38
C PHE A 155 -8.01 -6.41 -9.18
N ILE A 156 -7.78 -7.59 -9.75
CA ILE A 156 -6.62 -7.86 -10.61
C ILE A 156 -6.58 -6.89 -11.81
N ILE A 157 -7.73 -6.55 -12.41
CA ILE A 157 -7.78 -5.57 -13.51
C ILE A 157 -7.32 -4.19 -13.03
N GLY A 158 -7.80 -3.72 -11.88
CA GLY A 158 -7.43 -2.39 -11.36
C GLY A 158 -5.94 -2.23 -11.07
N PHE A 159 -5.26 -3.32 -10.69
CA PHE A 159 -3.83 -3.32 -10.37
C PHE A 159 -2.94 -3.87 -11.49
N HIS A 160 -3.52 -4.36 -12.59
CA HIS A 160 -2.79 -5.09 -13.63
C HIS A 160 -1.60 -4.31 -14.17
N ASP A 161 -1.82 -3.04 -14.55
CA ASP A 161 -0.79 -2.21 -15.19
C ASP A 161 0.35 -1.89 -14.22
N THR A 162 0.03 -1.60 -12.95
CA THR A 162 1.03 -1.37 -11.90
C THR A 162 1.88 -2.62 -11.68
N TRP A 163 1.23 -3.77 -11.48
CA TRP A 163 1.96 -5.03 -11.26
C TRP A 163 2.76 -5.44 -12.50
N ASP A 164 2.22 -5.25 -13.71
CA ASP A 164 2.95 -5.62 -14.93
C ASP A 164 4.21 -4.79 -15.12
N GLN A 165 4.16 -3.51 -14.78
CA GLN A 165 5.31 -2.62 -14.88
C GLN A 165 6.38 -2.88 -13.82
N TYR A 166 5.98 -3.17 -12.57
CA TYR A 166 6.91 -3.17 -11.43
C TYR A 166 7.25 -4.55 -10.89
N PHE A 167 6.48 -5.59 -11.20
CA PHE A 167 6.74 -6.92 -10.65
C PHE A 167 8.10 -7.46 -11.11
N GLY A 168 8.98 -7.71 -10.13
CA GLY A 168 10.30 -8.28 -10.37
C GLY A 168 11.33 -7.30 -10.95
N VAL A 169 11.03 -6.01 -10.97
CA VAL A 169 12.03 -4.97 -11.25
C VAL A 169 12.76 -4.65 -9.93
N SER A 170 14.04 -4.31 -9.96
CA SER A 170 14.79 -3.96 -8.72
C SER A 170 14.65 -2.48 -8.37
N LYS A 171 14.87 -2.09 -7.10
CA LYS A 171 14.85 -0.68 -6.66
C LYS A 171 15.77 0.19 -7.52
N SER A 172 17.01 -0.24 -7.77
CA SER A 172 17.95 0.48 -8.65
C SER A 172 17.43 0.63 -10.08
N GLN A 173 16.76 -0.40 -10.62
CA GLN A 173 16.22 -0.35 -11.97
C GLN A 173 15.00 0.58 -12.03
N ALA A 174 14.12 0.56 -11.03
CA ALA A 174 13.01 1.50 -10.99
C ALA A 174 13.45 2.93 -10.71
N SER A 175 14.49 3.17 -9.91
CA SER A 175 15.09 4.50 -9.76
C SER A 175 15.60 5.02 -11.09
N LEU A 176 16.27 4.17 -11.89
CA LEU A 176 16.67 4.52 -13.25
C LEU A 176 15.47 4.82 -14.16
N MET A 177 14.40 4.00 -14.09
CA MET A 177 13.17 4.22 -14.85
C MET A 177 12.46 5.52 -14.43
N ARG A 178 12.42 5.84 -13.12
CA ARG A 178 11.88 7.11 -12.62
C ARG A 178 12.67 8.28 -13.19
N MET A 179 14.00 8.21 -13.18
CA MET A 179 14.84 9.30 -13.69
C MET A 179 14.71 9.53 -15.20
N SER A 180 14.51 8.48 -16.00
CA SER A 180 14.34 8.61 -17.46
C SER A 180 12.94 9.05 -17.87
N ASP A 181 11.90 8.62 -17.14
CA ASP A 181 10.49 8.76 -17.52
C ASP A 181 9.65 9.42 -16.42
N MET A 182 10.17 10.45 -15.73
CA MET A 182 9.42 11.19 -14.70
C MET A 182 8.05 11.72 -15.17
N LYS A 183 7.82 11.80 -16.49
CA LYS A 183 6.55 12.23 -17.07
C LYS A 183 5.56 11.10 -17.36
N LYS A 184 5.93 9.82 -17.18
CA LYS A 184 5.09 8.69 -17.58
C LYS A 184 5.05 7.62 -16.50
N TRP A 185 4.37 7.97 -15.41
CA TRP A 185 3.80 6.98 -14.50
C TRP A 185 3.00 5.93 -15.30
N PRO A 186 2.83 4.70 -14.78
CA PRO A 186 1.95 3.72 -15.41
C PRO A 186 0.63 4.38 -15.77
N ASN A 187 0.01 3.96 -16.88
CA ASN A 187 -1.37 4.35 -17.21
C ASN A 187 -2.40 3.71 -16.24
N ALA A 188 -1.99 3.46 -14.98
CA ALA A 188 -2.83 2.89 -13.96
C ALA A 188 -3.95 3.86 -13.59
N ASP A 189 -5.15 3.31 -13.43
CA ASP A 189 -6.31 4.06 -12.98
C ASP A 189 -6.23 4.24 -11.44
N ILE A 190 -5.67 5.38 -11.03
CA ILE A 190 -5.47 5.75 -9.62
C ILE A 190 -6.80 5.77 -8.87
N SER A 191 -7.84 6.31 -9.51
CA SER A 191 -9.19 6.40 -8.93
C SER A 191 -9.76 5.01 -8.69
N LEU A 192 -9.65 4.11 -9.67
CA LEU A 192 -10.10 2.73 -9.53
C LEU A 192 -9.36 1.98 -8.43
N GLN A 193 -8.02 2.10 -8.32
CA GLN A 193 -7.26 1.46 -7.25
C GLN A 193 -7.68 1.97 -5.87
N SER A 194 -7.85 3.29 -5.74
CA SER A 194 -8.32 3.94 -4.51
C SER A 194 -9.72 3.45 -4.11
N ASP A 195 -10.65 3.41 -5.06
CA ASP A 195 -11.99 2.91 -4.84
C ASP A 195 -11.97 1.44 -4.44
N LEU A 196 -11.21 0.59 -5.14
CA LEU A 196 -11.08 -0.83 -4.84
C LEU A 196 -10.58 -1.08 -3.42
N LEU A 197 -9.52 -0.41 -2.99
CA LEU A 197 -8.98 -0.57 -1.63
C LEU A 197 -9.92 -0.04 -0.54
N SER A 198 -10.82 0.88 -0.90
CA SER A 198 -11.87 1.39 0.00
C SER A 198 -13.08 0.46 0.11
N MET A 199 -13.12 -0.67 -0.62
CA MET A 199 -14.24 -1.59 -0.55
C MET A 199 -14.22 -2.41 0.76
N PRO A 200 -15.37 -2.58 1.43
CA PRO A 200 -15.44 -3.24 2.74
C PRO A 200 -15.14 -4.75 2.70
N TRP A 201 -15.03 -5.34 1.51
CA TRP A 201 -14.68 -6.75 1.32
C TRP A 201 -13.21 -6.96 0.93
N VAL A 202 -12.42 -5.89 0.83
CA VAL A 202 -10.99 -5.95 0.58
C VAL A 202 -10.27 -5.95 1.92
N ASP A 203 -9.94 -7.16 2.36
CA ASP A 203 -9.01 -7.40 3.46
C ASP A 203 -7.62 -7.77 2.93
N ILE A 204 -6.63 -7.85 3.82
CA ILE A 204 -5.27 -8.24 3.43
C ILE A 204 -5.22 -9.61 2.73
N ASP A 205 -6.01 -10.58 3.17
CA ASP A 205 -6.02 -11.92 2.59
C ASP A 205 -6.47 -11.90 1.12
N PHE A 206 -7.49 -11.10 0.82
CA PHE A 206 -7.99 -10.88 -0.51
C PHE A 206 -6.95 -10.20 -1.41
N ILE A 207 -6.23 -9.19 -0.91
CA ILE A 207 -5.16 -8.51 -1.65
C ILE A 207 -4.06 -9.50 -2.04
N LEU A 208 -3.60 -10.30 -1.08
CA LEU A 208 -2.53 -11.29 -1.30
C LEU A 208 -2.97 -12.41 -2.25
N GLU A 209 -4.23 -12.85 -2.16
CA GLU A 209 -4.81 -13.81 -3.12
C GLU A 209 -4.85 -13.22 -4.54
N ALA A 210 -5.21 -11.94 -4.68
CA ALA A 210 -5.24 -11.27 -5.97
C ALA A 210 -3.84 -11.14 -6.57
N GLN A 211 -2.85 -10.74 -5.76
CA GLN A 211 -1.44 -10.68 -6.17
C GLN A 211 -0.93 -12.06 -6.61
N GLN A 212 -1.22 -13.12 -5.86
CA GLN A 212 -0.84 -14.47 -6.22
C GLN A 212 -1.48 -14.93 -7.54
N ALA A 213 -2.79 -14.72 -7.68
CA ALA A 213 -3.53 -15.11 -8.87
C ALA A 213 -3.06 -14.34 -10.12
N TRP A 214 -2.72 -13.06 -9.98
CA TRP A 214 -2.10 -12.29 -11.05
C TRP A 214 -0.72 -12.86 -11.39
N ALA A 215 0.13 -13.10 -10.40
CA ALA A 215 1.48 -13.58 -10.65
C ALA A 215 1.48 -14.95 -11.33
N ASP A 216 0.67 -15.90 -10.86
CA ASP A 216 0.52 -17.22 -11.48
C ASP A 216 0.17 -17.15 -12.97
N LYS A 217 -0.56 -16.11 -13.37
CA LYS A 217 -1.01 -15.89 -14.75
C LYS A 217 -0.02 -15.07 -15.59
N TYR A 218 0.54 -14.01 -15.03
CA TYR A 218 1.23 -12.94 -15.78
C TYR A 218 2.73 -12.81 -15.45
N SER A 219 3.22 -13.37 -14.34
CA SER A 219 4.62 -13.21 -13.94
C SER A 219 5.58 -14.21 -14.57
N ARG A 220 5.13 -15.01 -15.55
CA ARG A 220 5.96 -16.06 -16.18
C ARG A 220 7.28 -15.49 -16.70
N GLY A 221 8.40 -16.06 -16.22
CA GLY A 221 9.74 -15.62 -16.58
C GLY A 221 10.28 -14.44 -15.77
N ARG A 222 9.49 -13.88 -14.84
CA ARG A 222 9.93 -12.83 -13.91
C ARG A 222 10.17 -13.44 -12.53
N CYS A 223 11.28 -13.05 -11.90
CA CYS A 223 11.55 -13.36 -10.50
C CYS A 223 11.09 -12.18 -9.67
N TYR A 224 10.33 -12.42 -8.60
CA TYR A 224 9.96 -11.34 -7.68
C TYR A 224 11.21 -10.87 -6.92
N ARG A 225 11.56 -9.57 -7.05
CA ARG A 225 12.82 -8.98 -6.59
C ARG A 225 12.55 -7.79 -5.69
N HIS A 226 12.46 -8.05 -4.40
CA HIS A 226 12.19 -7.06 -3.36
C HIS A 226 13.27 -7.10 -2.27
N TYR A 227 14.34 -7.87 -2.50
CA TYR A 227 15.35 -8.23 -1.49
C TYR A 227 16.79 -7.93 -1.91
N GLU A 228 17.02 -7.33 -3.08
CA GLU A 228 18.36 -7.33 -3.67
C GLU A 228 19.39 -6.52 -2.87
N LYS A 229 18.99 -5.60 -1.98
CA LYS A 229 19.90 -4.92 -1.02
C LYS A 229 19.16 -4.46 0.25
N PRO A 230 19.42 -5.05 1.43
CA PRO A 230 19.12 -4.39 2.69
C PRO A 230 19.83 -3.04 2.70
N GLU A 231 19.11 -1.95 2.98
CA GLU A 231 19.79 -0.67 3.24
C GLU A 231 20.58 -0.77 4.55
N LEU A 232 21.65 0.03 4.64
CA LEU A 232 22.60 -0.01 5.77
C LEU A 232 21.91 0.14 7.12
N ILE A 233 20.85 0.96 7.21
CA ILE A 233 20.07 1.20 8.43
C ILE A 233 19.37 -0.08 8.90
N LEU A 234 18.69 -0.78 7.98
CA LEU A 234 18.05 -2.04 8.29
C LEU A 234 19.07 -3.11 8.70
N GLN A 235 20.26 -3.11 8.09
CA GLN A 235 21.34 -4.04 8.44
C GLN A 235 21.69 -4.00 9.94
N TYR A 236 21.83 -2.80 10.52
CA TYR A 236 22.12 -2.66 11.95
C TYR A 236 20.97 -3.17 12.84
N LEU A 237 19.73 -2.83 12.51
CA LEU A 237 18.56 -3.31 13.26
C LEU A 237 18.40 -4.84 13.19
N TYR A 238 18.90 -5.48 12.13
CA TYR A 238 18.88 -6.94 12.00
C TYR A 238 19.99 -7.65 12.77
N GLU A 239 21.12 -7.00 13.04
CA GLU A 239 22.22 -7.62 13.78
C GLU A 239 21.80 -7.96 15.22
N GLU A 240 20.85 -7.21 15.77
CA GLU A 240 20.33 -7.43 17.12
C GLU A 240 19.29 -8.57 17.22
N ASN A 241 18.63 -8.96 16.12
CA ASN A 241 17.53 -9.94 16.11
C ASN A 241 17.83 -11.17 15.23
N GLU A 242 18.68 -12.07 15.73
CA GLU A 242 19.19 -13.23 14.98
C GLU A 242 18.09 -14.12 14.37
N HIS A 243 17.02 -14.42 15.11
CA HIS A 243 15.97 -15.33 14.64
C HIS A 243 15.16 -14.76 13.46
N VAL A 244 14.80 -13.47 13.50
CA VAL A 244 14.03 -12.82 12.43
C VAL A 244 14.90 -12.69 11.18
N ARG A 245 16.18 -12.36 11.37
CA ARG A 245 17.19 -12.38 10.31
C ARG A 245 17.27 -13.75 9.66
N ASP A 246 17.32 -14.84 10.43
CA ASP A 246 17.48 -16.18 9.87
C ASP A 246 16.30 -16.63 9.01
N ARG A 247 15.05 -16.39 9.46
CA ARG A 247 13.85 -16.68 8.65
C ARG A 247 13.82 -15.85 7.37
N TYR A 248 14.11 -14.56 7.47
CA TYR A 248 14.16 -13.68 6.31
C TYR A 248 15.24 -14.12 5.32
N MET A 249 16.45 -14.40 5.80
CA MET A 249 17.56 -14.86 4.95
C MET A 249 17.28 -16.24 4.34
N GLN A 250 16.55 -17.11 5.04
CA GLN A 250 16.08 -18.37 4.47
C GLN A 250 15.13 -18.14 3.29
N HIS A 251 14.18 -17.21 3.44
CA HIS A 251 13.27 -16.81 2.37
C HIS A 251 14.02 -16.18 1.18
N VAL A 252 14.99 -15.30 1.43
CA VAL A 252 15.84 -14.72 0.38
C VAL A 252 16.62 -15.80 -0.38
N ARG A 253 17.28 -16.74 0.32
CA ARG A 253 18.03 -17.84 -0.30
C ARG A 253 17.15 -18.69 -1.23
N GLN A 254 15.92 -18.96 -0.81
CA GLN A 254 14.95 -19.71 -1.61
C GLN A 254 14.60 -19.01 -2.93
N HIS A 255 14.53 -17.67 -2.93
CA HIS A 255 14.36 -16.89 -4.15
C HIS A 255 15.61 -16.89 -5.05
N GLU A 256 16.81 -16.78 -4.47
CA GLU A 256 18.08 -16.75 -5.20
C GLU A 256 18.40 -18.07 -5.92
N GLU A 257 18.06 -19.19 -5.29
CA GLU A 257 18.24 -20.53 -5.86
C GLU A 257 17.33 -20.79 -7.08
N LYS A 258 16.43 -19.86 -7.42
CA LYS A 258 15.40 -19.98 -8.50
C LYS A 258 14.53 -21.21 -8.35
N THR A 259 14.53 -21.82 -7.16
CA THR A 259 13.73 -23.00 -6.82
C THR A 259 12.31 -22.61 -6.45
N TRP A 260 12.08 -21.33 -6.13
CA TRP A 260 10.83 -20.86 -5.56
C TRP A 260 9.87 -20.21 -6.58
N LYS A 261 8.65 -20.74 -6.64
CA LYS A 261 7.49 -20.10 -7.28
C LYS A 261 7.00 -19.00 -6.34
N PHE A 262 6.93 -17.74 -6.80
CA PHE A 262 6.44 -16.62 -6.00
C PHE A 262 5.22 -16.98 -5.15
N ASP A 263 5.31 -16.72 -3.84
CA ASP A 263 4.24 -16.89 -2.86
C ASP A 263 3.99 -15.53 -2.18
N ALA A 264 2.91 -14.86 -2.58
CA ALA A 264 2.56 -13.53 -2.11
C ALA A 264 2.41 -13.48 -0.59
N ARG A 265 1.81 -14.52 0.01
CA ARG A 265 1.57 -14.58 1.45
C ARG A 265 2.85 -14.79 2.21
N ALA A 266 3.68 -15.75 1.81
CA ALA A 266 4.95 -16.00 2.49
C ALA A 266 5.87 -14.77 2.44
N CYS A 267 5.93 -14.07 1.29
CA CYS A 267 6.70 -12.84 1.16
C CYS A 267 6.16 -11.74 2.09
N PHE A 268 4.84 -11.54 2.10
CA PHE A 268 4.21 -10.54 2.97
C PHE A 268 4.44 -10.81 4.46
N GLU A 269 4.22 -12.05 4.92
CA GLU A 269 4.38 -12.39 6.35
C GLU A 269 5.85 -12.23 6.78
N ALA A 270 6.82 -12.58 5.93
CA ALA A 270 8.24 -12.37 6.23
C ALA A 270 8.62 -10.88 6.35
N ASP A 271 7.99 -10.00 5.56
CA ASP A 271 8.18 -8.56 5.66
C ASP A 271 7.42 -7.96 6.86
N TYR A 272 6.22 -8.46 7.16
CA TYR A 272 5.39 -8.02 8.27
C TYR A 272 5.97 -8.43 9.64
N GLU A 273 6.40 -9.69 9.79
CA GLU A 273 7.05 -10.19 11.03
C GLU A 273 8.26 -9.34 11.38
N ARG A 274 9.00 -8.89 10.38
CA ARG A 274 10.13 -7.98 10.52
C ARG A 274 9.69 -6.58 10.92
N ALA A 275 8.74 -6.00 10.20
CA ALA A 275 8.26 -4.64 10.41
C ALA A 275 7.78 -4.41 11.86
N VAL A 276 7.13 -5.42 12.46
CA VAL A 276 6.65 -5.39 13.85
C VAL A 276 7.78 -5.26 14.88
N GLN A 277 9.00 -5.69 14.57
CA GLN A 277 10.14 -5.62 15.48
C GLN A 277 10.89 -4.28 15.42
N ILE A 278 10.57 -3.43 14.45
CA ILE A 278 11.28 -2.17 14.25
C ILE A 278 10.74 -1.16 15.28
N PRO A 279 11.60 -0.60 16.16
CA PRO A 279 11.20 0.46 17.08
C PRO A 279 10.68 1.68 16.30
N PRO A 280 9.95 2.61 16.95
CA PRO A 280 9.58 3.86 16.29
C PRO A 280 10.86 4.58 15.83
N THR A 281 10.97 4.86 14.53
CA THR A 281 12.14 5.51 13.97
C THR A 281 11.77 6.87 13.38
N PRO A 282 12.58 7.93 13.62
CA PRO A 282 12.39 9.23 13.02
C PRO A 282 12.65 9.23 11.51
N GLU A 283 13.40 8.25 11.02
CA GLU A 283 13.69 8.11 9.60
C GLU A 283 12.46 7.56 8.86
N PRO A 284 12.19 8.00 7.63
CA PRO A 284 11.03 7.52 6.90
C PRO A 284 11.13 6.00 6.74
N PHE A 285 10.22 5.28 7.39
CA PHE A 285 10.06 3.83 7.27
C PHE A 285 9.95 3.39 5.81
N VAL A 286 9.35 4.27 5.00
CA VAL A 286 9.19 4.22 3.55
C VAL A 286 10.54 4.35 2.82
N ALA A 287 11.41 5.29 3.21
CA ALA A 287 12.68 5.51 2.52
C ALA A 287 13.69 4.39 2.79
N SER A 288 13.67 3.82 4.01
CA SER A 288 14.81 3.12 4.63
C SER A 288 14.91 1.61 4.33
N GLY A 289 14.23 1.10 3.30
CA GLY A 289 14.58 -0.21 2.70
C GLY A 289 13.60 -1.38 2.88
N LEU A 290 12.38 -1.16 3.40
CA LEU A 290 11.29 -2.14 3.29
C LEU A 290 10.52 -2.06 1.96
N LEU A 291 10.69 -0.96 1.22
CA LEU A 291 10.08 -0.78 -0.09
C LEU A 291 10.70 -1.73 -1.12
N GLY A 292 9.93 -2.76 -1.46
CA GLY A 292 9.89 -3.25 -2.83
C GLY A 292 9.41 -2.15 -3.79
N LEU A 293 9.40 -2.46 -5.08
CA LEU A 293 8.77 -1.55 -6.05
C LEU A 293 7.27 -1.41 -5.81
N PRO A 294 6.67 -0.30 -6.29
CA PRO A 294 5.27 -0.03 -6.01
C PRO A 294 4.35 -1.17 -6.47
N ASP A 295 3.71 -1.84 -5.50
CA ASP A 295 2.63 -2.80 -5.75
C ASP A 295 1.29 -2.07 -6.02
N ALA A 296 1.24 -0.76 -5.77
CA ALA A 296 0.12 0.12 -6.06
C ALA A 296 0.63 1.45 -6.62
N HIS A 297 -0.23 2.21 -7.29
CA HIS A 297 0.17 3.54 -7.74
C HIS A 297 0.44 4.46 -6.52
N PRO A 298 1.52 5.25 -6.47
CA PRO A 298 1.87 6.03 -5.27
C PRO A 298 0.79 7.01 -4.81
N PHE A 299 0.08 7.65 -5.73
CA PHE A 299 -1.02 8.57 -5.42
C PHE A 299 -2.37 7.88 -5.16
N VAL A 300 -2.39 6.57 -4.91
CA VAL A 300 -3.61 5.88 -4.47
C VAL A 300 -4.02 6.43 -3.12
N ARG A 301 -5.31 6.69 -2.96
CA ARG A 301 -5.84 7.26 -1.73
C ARG A 301 -6.07 6.17 -0.69
N PRO A 302 -5.34 6.13 0.44
CA PRO A 302 -5.69 5.27 1.56
C PRO A 302 -7.10 5.54 2.10
N PRO A 303 -7.86 4.49 2.47
CA PRO A 303 -9.11 4.64 3.19
C PRO A 303 -8.91 5.40 4.50
N VAL A 304 -9.76 6.39 4.76
CA VAL A 304 -9.63 7.27 5.95
C VAL A 304 -9.62 6.45 7.25
N ASP A 305 -10.43 5.40 7.34
CA ASP A 305 -10.51 4.53 8.52
C ASP A 305 -9.27 3.65 8.75
N LEU A 306 -8.38 3.57 7.75
CA LEU A 306 -7.07 2.93 7.85
C LEU A 306 -6.00 3.92 8.36
N ILE A 307 -6.23 5.22 8.19
CA ILE A 307 -5.33 6.31 8.62
C ILE A 307 -5.68 6.78 10.04
N THR A 308 -6.96 6.82 10.40
CA THR A 308 -7.42 7.37 11.68
C THR A 308 -7.66 6.30 12.76
N GLY A 309 -7.61 5.02 12.40
CA GLY A 309 -7.84 3.92 13.33
C GLY A 309 -9.30 3.81 13.81
N PRO A 310 -9.57 3.03 14.87
CA PRO A 310 -8.62 2.14 15.56
C PRO A 310 -8.12 1.02 14.64
N TRP A 311 -6.92 0.49 14.94
CA TRP A 311 -6.29 -0.59 14.16
C TRP A 311 -6.36 -1.93 14.90
N ASP A 312 -7.23 -2.81 14.42
CA ASP A 312 -7.11 -4.24 14.70
C ASP A 312 -5.98 -4.87 13.85
N GLU A 313 -5.72 -6.16 14.05
CA GLU A 313 -4.65 -6.86 13.33
C GLU A 313 -4.85 -6.87 11.81
N GLU A 314 -6.09 -6.88 11.32
CA GLU A 314 -6.38 -6.80 9.88
C GLU A 314 -5.97 -5.42 9.34
N LYS A 315 -6.44 -4.35 9.97
CA LYS A 315 -6.10 -2.98 9.59
C LYS A 315 -4.61 -2.70 9.71
N LYS A 316 -3.93 -3.22 10.72
CA LYS A 316 -2.46 -3.12 10.84
C LYS A 316 -1.75 -3.74 9.64
N ARG A 317 -2.14 -4.97 9.27
CA ARG A 317 -1.56 -5.70 8.13
C ARG A 317 -1.86 -4.99 6.82
N ARG A 318 -3.09 -4.47 6.65
CA ARG A 318 -3.48 -3.71 5.47
C ARG A 318 -2.71 -2.40 5.37
N LEU A 319 -2.60 -1.65 6.46
CA LEU A 319 -1.80 -0.42 6.53
C LEU A 319 -0.33 -0.68 6.20
N PHE A 320 0.25 -1.74 6.77
CA PHE A 320 1.61 -2.16 6.41
C PHE A 320 1.73 -2.49 4.93
N TRP A 321 0.76 -3.21 4.35
CA TRP A 321 0.74 -3.49 2.92
C TRP A 321 0.69 -2.20 2.09
N PHE A 322 -0.11 -1.20 2.48
CA PHE A 322 -0.19 0.09 1.80
C PHE A 322 1.18 0.77 1.70
N VAL A 323 1.87 0.85 2.84
CA VAL A 323 3.20 1.44 2.93
C VAL A 323 4.20 0.63 2.12
N ARG A 324 4.19 -0.70 2.27
CA ARG A 324 5.05 -1.64 1.52
C ARG A 324 4.81 -1.53 0.01
N ALA A 325 3.57 -1.27 -0.41
CA ALA A 325 3.16 -1.10 -1.79
C ALA A 325 3.61 0.24 -2.41
N GLY A 326 4.33 1.07 -1.65
CA GLY A 326 4.86 2.36 -2.12
C GLY A 326 3.79 3.43 -2.29
N ILE A 327 2.66 3.30 -1.58
CA ILE A 327 1.62 4.33 -1.56
C ILE A 327 2.12 5.48 -0.69
N ASP A 328 2.10 6.67 -1.27
CA ASP A 328 2.40 7.90 -0.58
C ASP A 328 1.14 8.41 0.12
N VAL A 329 1.28 8.78 1.38
CA VAL A 329 0.17 9.34 2.18
C VAL A 329 0.18 10.87 2.09
N GLU A 330 1.03 11.47 1.25
CA GLU A 330 1.02 12.90 1.00
C GLU A 330 -0.27 13.32 0.25
N TYR A 331 -1.04 14.22 0.86
CA TYR A 331 -2.26 14.81 0.30
C TYR A 331 -2.18 16.33 0.33
N ASP A 332 -2.49 16.93 -0.81
CA ASP A 332 -2.53 18.39 -1.00
C ASP A 332 -3.96 18.96 -0.83
N ASP A 333 -4.84 18.24 -0.10
CA ASP A 333 -6.23 18.66 0.11
C ASP A 333 -6.37 19.34 1.48
N GLU A 334 -6.95 20.54 1.52
CA GLU A 334 -7.16 21.33 2.75
C GLU A 334 -8.00 20.55 3.79
N ASP A 335 -8.92 19.72 3.29
CA ASP A 335 -9.79 18.85 4.09
C ASP A 335 -9.03 17.70 4.79
N PHE A 336 -7.78 17.44 4.41
CA PHE A 336 -6.97 16.36 4.99
C PHE A 336 -6.38 16.72 6.36
N SER A 337 -6.39 18.00 6.72
CA SER A 337 -5.88 18.52 8.00
C SER A 337 -6.50 17.86 9.23
N GLU A 338 -7.83 17.66 9.23
CA GLU A 338 -8.55 16.99 10.32
C GLU A 338 -8.17 15.51 10.43
N VAL A 339 -8.00 14.84 9.28
CA VAL A 339 -7.60 13.43 9.20
C VAL A 339 -6.20 13.24 9.79
N MET A 340 -5.29 14.17 9.51
CA MET A 340 -3.92 14.16 10.06
C MET A 340 -3.89 14.35 11.56
N LEU A 341 -4.65 15.31 12.08
CA LEU A 341 -4.74 15.53 13.53
C LEU A 341 -5.36 14.31 14.23
N ALA A 342 -6.41 13.71 13.65
CA ALA A 342 -7.01 12.49 14.15
C ALA A 342 -6.04 11.30 14.12
N CYS A 343 -5.25 11.17 13.04
CA CYS A 343 -4.19 10.17 12.91
C CYS A 343 -3.14 10.32 14.01
N LEU A 344 -2.59 11.53 14.20
CA LEU A 344 -1.60 11.81 15.23
C LEU A 344 -2.15 11.52 16.64
N ASP A 345 -3.39 11.93 16.89
CA ASP A 345 -4.03 11.69 18.18
C ASP A 345 -4.18 10.18 18.44
N ALA A 346 -4.72 9.45 17.47
CA ALA A 346 -4.99 8.02 17.59
C ALA A 346 -3.72 7.15 17.60
N ALA A 347 -2.66 7.52 16.87
CA ALA A 347 -1.44 6.72 16.74
C ALA A 347 -0.44 7.00 17.86
N VAL A 348 -0.34 8.25 18.32
CA VAL A 348 0.77 8.71 19.17
C VAL A 348 0.29 9.25 20.52
N ILE A 349 -0.66 10.20 20.51
CA ILE A 349 -1.00 10.96 21.72
C ILE A 349 -1.86 10.14 22.69
N SER A 350 -2.97 9.60 22.19
CA SER A 350 -4.03 8.97 22.99
C SER A 350 -3.72 7.55 23.47
N PRO A 351 -3.02 6.67 22.72
CA PRO A 351 -2.73 5.31 23.18
C PRO A 351 -1.89 5.29 24.46
N GLU A 352 -2.24 4.43 25.42
CA GLU A 352 -1.38 4.22 26.60
C GLU A 352 -0.01 3.69 26.18
N LYS A 353 0.00 2.70 25.27
CA LYS A 353 1.18 2.13 24.64
C LYS A 353 1.07 2.29 23.12
N PRO A 354 1.79 3.25 22.51
CA PRO A 354 1.75 3.45 21.07
C PRO A 354 2.35 2.25 20.35
N ASP A 355 1.77 1.89 19.20
CA ASP A 355 2.22 0.76 18.39
C ASP A 355 3.33 1.22 17.43
N PRO A 356 4.58 0.73 17.58
CA PRO A 356 5.69 1.14 16.71
C PRO A 356 5.41 0.91 15.23
N LEU A 357 4.71 -0.16 14.86
CA LEU A 357 4.38 -0.44 13.46
C LEU A 357 3.45 0.64 12.89
N ILE A 358 2.41 1.03 13.63
CA ILE A 358 1.46 2.07 13.22
C ILE A 358 2.20 3.40 13.05
N ILE A 359 3.04 3.76 14.03
CA ILE A 359 3.84 4.98 13.98
C ILE A 359 4.73 4.98 12.75
N ASN A 360 5.48 3.91 12.53
CA ASN A 360 6.36 3.77 11.39
C ASN A 360 5.59 3.81 10.05
N CYS A 361 4.36 3.30 10.00
CA CYS A 361 3.56 3.33 8.78
C CYS A 361 2.95 4.71 8.47
N LEU A 362 2.55 5.47 9.49
CA LEU A 362 1.77 6.70 9.31
C LEU A 362 2.57 7.97 9.59
N ILE A 363 3.49 7.95 10.54
CA ILE A 363 4.23 9.13 10.96
C ILE A 363 5.54 9.21 10.19
N GLY A 364 5.51 9.94 9.08
CA GLY A 364 6.70 10.23 8.26
C GLY A 364 6.82 11.72 7.94
N ASP A 365 7.70 12.03 6.98
CA ASP A 365 7.99 13.39 6.54
C ASP A 365 6.71 14.19 6.19
N TRP A 366 5.70 13.53 5.63
CA TRP A 366 4.45 14.18 5.24
C TRP A 366 3.67 14.76 6.44
N ILE A 367 3.66 14.09 7.61
CA ILE A 367 3.07 14.65 8.84
C ILE A 367 3.95 15.75 9.40
N LEU A 368 5.27 15.51 9.45
CA LEU A 368 6.21 16.42 10.12
C LEU A 368 6.38 17.75 9.39
N ASN A 369 6.24 17.75 8.07
CA ASN A 369 6.32 18.94 7.23
C ASN A 369 4.96 19.57 6.92
N CYS A 370 3.85 19.02 7.46
CA CYS A 370 2.54 19.54 7.16
C CYS A 370 2.29 20.90 7.87
N PRO A 371 1.91 21.96 7.12
CA PRO A 371 1.69 23.30 7.68
C PRO A 371 0.65 23.37 8.81
N VAL A 372 -0.31 22.45 8.82
CA VAL A 372 -1.38 22.39 9.83
C VAL A 372 -0.80 22.23 11.24
N PHE A 373 0.27 21.43 11.38
CA PHE A 373 0.86 21.17 12.69
C PHE A 373 1.66 22.34 13.23
N HIS A 374 2.19 23.21 12.37
CA HIS A 374 2.85 24.45 12.78
C HIS A 374 1.91 25.43 13.50
N HIS A 375 0.60 25.18 13.43
CA HIS A 375 -0.41 26.00 14.11
C HIS A 375 -1.17 25.22 15.19
N SER A 376 -0.99 23.90 15.28
CA SER A 376 -1.64 23.06 16.27
C SER A 376 -0.89 23.04 17.59
N ARG A 377 -0.94 24.18 18.31
CA ARG A 377 -0.40 24.29 19.68
C ARG A 377 -0.95 23.24 20.64
N ASP A 378 -2.20 22.83 20.45
CA ASP A 378 -2.83 21.79 21.28
C ASP A 378 -2.16 20.42 21.09
N ALA A 379 -1.88 20.03 19.84
CA ALA A 379 -1.17 18.78 19.57
C ALA A 379 0.25 18.78 20.15
N LEU A 380 1.00 19.87 19.98
CA LEU A 380 2.34 20.02 20.58
C LEU A 380 2.30 19.94 22.10
N ALA A 381 1.39 20.67 22.76
CA ALA A 381 1.23 20.62 24.21
C ALA A 381 0.90 19.21 24.72
N LYS A 382 0.07 18.46 23.97
CA LYS A 382 -0.26 17.07 24.28
C LYS A 382 0.96 16.13 24.14
N LEU A 383 1.79 16.32 23.11
CA LEU A 383 3.04 15.56 22.96
C LEU A 383 4.02 15.84 24.11
N CYS A 384 4.22 17.11 24.49
CA CYS A 384 5.05 17.46 25.64
C CYS A 384 4.53 16.83 26.93
N THR A 385 3.22 16.97 27.19
CA THR A 385 2.55 16.36 28.34
C THR A 385 2.76 14.84 28.38
N ARG A 386 2.82 14.18 27.21
CA ARG A 386 3.08 12.75 27.13
C ARG A 386 4.51 12.41 27.56
N ILE A 387 5.51 13.14 27.06
CA ILE A 387 6.91 12.97 27.46
C ILE A 387 7.05 13.14 28.98
N ASP A 388 6.43 14.17 29.55
CA ASP A 388 6.52 14.51 30.98
C ASP A 388 5.93 13.42 31.89
N ARG A 389 5.00 12.60 31.38
CA ARG A 389 4.46 11.46 32.15
C ARG A 389 5.50 10.36 32.37
N GLY A 390 6.52 10.27 31.51
CA GLY A 390 7.62 9.31 31.66
C GLY A 390 7.24 7.83 31.51
N VAL A 391 6.06 7.53 30.95
CA VAL A 391 5.54 6.14 30.81
C VAL A 391 6.12 5.42 29.60
N ASP A 392 6.52 6.17 28.57
CA ASP A 392 7.02 5.65 27.30
C ASP A 392 8.43 5.04 27.41
N THR A 393 8.77 4.12 26.49
CA THR A 393 10.14 3.60 26.35
C THR A 393 11.11 4.71 25.90
N GLN A 394 12.41 4.50 26.06
CA GLN A 394 13.41 5.48 25.63
C GLN A 394 13.29 5.78 24.12
N ASP A 395 13.22 4.75 23.28
CA ASP A 395 13.05 4.91 21.82
C ASP A 395 11.82 5.75 21.46
N MET A 396 10.71 5.52 22.17
CA MET A 396 9.49 6.28 21.96
C MET A 396 9.65 7.73 22.41
N ARG A 397 10.29 7.98 23.56
CA ARG A 397 10.58 9.35 24.01
C ARG A 397 11.46 10.09 23.00
N ASP A 398 12.50 9.45 22.50
CA ASP A 398 13.40 10.05 21.51
C ASP A 398 12.67 10.35 20.19
N PHE A 399 11.78 9.44 19.76
CA PHE A 399 10.89 9.68 18.64
C PHE A 399 9.94 10.87 18.89
N LEU A 400 9.30 10.96 20.07
CA LEU A 400 8.43 12.08 20.42
C LEU A 400 9.19 13.42 20.44
N ARG A 401 10.40 13.45 21.00
CA ARG A 401 11.27 14.64 20.97
C ARG A 401 11.60 15.07 19.54
N TYR A 402 11.90 14.09 18.68
CA TYR A 402 12.11 14.34 17.25
C TYR A 402 10.87 14.96 16.60
N MET A 403 9.67 14.40 16.83
CA MET A 403 8.43 14.96 16.30
C MET A 403 8.21 16.41 16.75
N ILE A 404 8.35 16.69 18.05
CA ILE A 404 8.17 18.05 18.59
C ILE A 404 9.16 19.02 17.92
N ARG A 405 10.43 18.63 17.79
CA ARG A 405 11.46 19.45 17.13
C ARG A 405 11.10 19.83 15.69
N HIS A 406 10.48 18.92 14.94
CA HIS A 406 10.06 19.17 13.57
C HIS A 406 8.77 19.98 13.46
N MET A 407 7.82 19.73 14.36
CA MET A 407 6.51 20.39 14.35
C MET A 407 6.58 21.82 14.94
N ASP A 408 7.43 22.06 15.93
CA ASP A 408 7.60 23.33 16.64
C ASP A 408 8.52 24.32 15.90
N ASN A 409 8.04 24.81 14.76
CA ASN A 409 8.77 25.78 13.95
C ASN A 409 9.00 27.15 14.63
N LYS A 410 8.32 27.42 15.75
CA LYS A 410 8.46 28.66 16.54
C LYS A 410 9.38 28.49 17.75
N LEU A 411 9.89 27.28 17.99
CA LEU A 411 10.75 26.96 19.13
C LEU A 411 10.09 27.33 20.48
N GLU A 412 8.78 27.17 20.60
CA GLU A 412 8.05 27.46 21.85
C GLU A 412 8.20 26.35 22.90
N PHE A 413 8.55 25.14 22.46
CA PHE A 413 8.67 23.91 23.23
C PHE A 413 10.10 23.35 23.23
N TRP A 414 11.10 24.20 22.94
CA TRP A 414 12.52 23.82 22.83
C TRP A 414 13.09 23.10 24.05
N MET A 415 12.55 23.34 25.25
CA MET A 415 12.95 22.66 26.49
C MET A 415 12.78 21.14 26.41
N HIS A 416 11.90 20.63 25.55
CA HIS A 416 11.66 19.20 25.37
C HIS A 416 12.53 18.59 24.26
N TYR A 417 13.45 19.34 23.65
CA TYR A 417 14.30 18.84 22.56
C TYR A 417 15.47 18.00 23.05
N GLU A 418 15.97 18.31 24.24
CA GLU A 418 17.18 17.71 24.80
C GLU A 418 16.80 16.49 25.64
N SER A 419 17.62 15.44 25.53
CA SER A 419 17.57 14.34 26.50
C SER A 419 18.36 14.79 27.72
N GLU A 420 17.79 14.64 28.92
CA GLU A 420 18.53 14.90 30.17
C GLU A 420 19.79 14.01 30.31
N ASP A 421 19.86 12.95 29.49
CA ASP A 421 20.95 11.96 29.44
C ASP A 421 22.02 12.26 28.36
N GLU A 422 22.31 13.53 28.04
CA GLU A 422 23.20 13.94 26.93
C GLU A 422 24.69 13.51 27.01
N ASP A 423 25.04 12.57 27.89
CA ASP A 423 26.27 11.77 27.78
C ASP A 423 26.12 10.60 26.76
N TYR A 424 24.93 10.39 26.19
CA TYR A 424 24.66 9.30 25.24
C TYR A 424 25.11 9.64 23.81
N VAL A 425 26.30 9.16 23.44
CA VAL A 425 26.75 9.12 22.04
C VAL A 425 25.86 8.14 21.25
N PRO A 426 25.17 8.56 20.17
CA PRO A 426 24.29 7.70 19.40
C PRO A 426 25.00 6.41 18.96
N ILE A 427 24.38 5.26 19.26
CA ILE A 427 24.95 3.91 19.04
C ILE A 427 25.27 3.64 17.55
N GLY A 428 24.68 4.38 16.60
CA GLY A 428 24.89 4.19 15.16
C GLY A 428 26.03 4.97 14.50
N LEU A 429 26.80 5.79 15.24
CA LEU A 429 27.86 6.65 14.65
C LEU A 429 29.28 6.38 15.18
N ARG A 430 29.51 5.29 15.92
CA ARG A 430 30.89 4.85 16.22
C ARG A 430 31.45 4.11 15.00
N GLY A 431 32.15 4.85 14.14
CA GLY A 431 33.03 4.23 13.15
C GLY A 431 34.14 3.39 13.84
N PRO A 432 34.67 2.36 13.17
CA PRO A 432 35.63 1.41 13.74
C PRO A 432 37.04 1.96 14.07
N ASP A 433 37.28 3.27 13.95
CA ASP A 433 38.62 3.88 14.04
C ASP A 433 38.91 4.61 15.36
N TRP A 434 38.27 4.23 16.48
CA TRP A 434 38.50 4.83 17.81
C TRP A 434 39.16 3.87 18.82
N GLU A 435 40.28 3.24 18.40
CA GLU A 435 41.28 2.67 19.33
C GLU A 435 42.68 3.27 19.10
#